data_AF-A0A0B7FUQ3-F1
#
_entry.id   AF-A0A0B7FUQ3-F1
#
_cell.length_a   1.000
_cell.length_b   1.000
_cell.length_c   1.000
_cell.angle_alpha   90.00
_cell.angle_beta   90.00
_cell.angle_gamma   90.00
#
_symmetry.space_group_name_H-M   'P 1'
#
loop_
_entity.id
_entity.type
_entity.pdbx_description
1 polymer ?
#
loop_
_entity_poly.entity_id
_entity_poly.type
_entity_poly.pdbx_seq_one_letter_code
_entity_poly.pdbx_strand_id
1 'polypeptide(L)'
;MYRASVIRQLGVVSYSRRPCGLQSRFLTLESSRRPPIDFISRTPTVKSSAPKPSNDNEGAISDAEWEIRVGRAISILTSTLPDFFKLGLVTRFDASASSSPFAFVEAVQPSPDLIYARHIRFRYAPPGDEGVMPKVLQIEGLPLYFTSAAIVRTSLNALYSDMHVALNSVEVSTLGARDREIKIGLIVSGSSRVGGGKAEWDILGTYRFSPRSGLINQHDVNSIHPAPHSTVYNAFQMSLQKLGLVMPRPVPRVEIKSHPST
;
A
#
# COMPACT_ATOMS: atom_id res chain seq x y z
N MET A 1 1.44 22.20 42.48
CA MET A 1 0.29 21.31 42.72
C MET A 1 0.35 20.19 41.68
N TYR A 2 0.50 18.96 42.15
CA TYR A 2 0.77 17.76 41.36
C TYR A 2 -0.45 17.34 40.51
N ARG A 3 -0.24 17.06 39.22
CA ARG A 3 -1.22 16.35 38.38
C ARG A 3 -0.77 14.90 38.21
N ALA A 4 -1.60 13.99 38.74
CA ALA A 4 -1.37 12.56 38.73
C ALA A 4 -1.55 11.97 37.32
N SER A 5 -0.57 11.17 36.93
CA SER A 5 -0.56 10.36 35.71
C SER A 5 -1.50 9.16 35.86
N VAL A 6 -2.43 9.00 34.92
CA VAL A 6 -3.27 7.80 34.77
C VAL A 6 -2.56 6.84 33.81
N ILE A 7 -1.95 5.81 34.37
CA ILE A 7 -1.36 4.69 33.63
C ILE A 7 -2.52 3.75 33.23
N ARG A 8 -2.78 3.60 31.93
CA ARG A 8 -3.68 2.54 31.41
C ARG A 8 -2.86 1.32 31.01
N GLN A 9 -3.36 0.17 31.47
CA GLN A 9 -2.79 -1.17 31.35
C GLN A 9 -2.66 -1.63 29.90
N LEU A 10 -1.51 -2.18 29.56
CA LEU A 10 -1.27 -2.96 28.34
C LEU A 10 -1.77 -4.40 28.55
N GLY A 11 -2.67 -4.84 27.68
CA GLY A 11 -3.14 -6.22 27.60
C GLY A 11 -2.04 -7.13 27.08
N VAL A 12 -1.74 -8.19 27.84
CA VAL A 12 -0.78 -9.24 27.53
C VAL A 12 -1.43 -10.24 26.58
N VAL A 13 -0.88 -10.39 25.38
CA VAL A 13 -1.26 -11.45 24.42
C VAL A 13 -0.41 -12.69 24.72
N SER A 14 -1.05 -13.74 25.23
CA SER A 14 -0.47 -15.06 25.49
C SER A 14 -0.27 -15.85 24.20
N TYR A 15 0.97 -16.24 23.90
CA TYR A 15 1.29 -17.26 22.89
C TYR A 15 1.50 -18.62 23.56
N SER A 16 0.59 -19.57 23.29
CA SER A 16 0.75 -20.97 23.67
C SER A 16 1.71 -21.66 22.70
N ARG A 17 2.92 -21.96 23.16
CA ARG A 17 3.87 -22.86 22.47
C ARG A 17 3.77 -24.25 23.09
N ARG A 18 3.41 -25.26 22.28
CA ARG A 18 3.71 -26.67 22.55
C ARG A 18 4.61 -27.20 21.43
N PRO A 19 5.78 -27.74 21.75
CA PRO A 19 6.44 -28.74 20.92
C PRO A 19 6.45 -30.09 21.66
N CYS A 20 5.75 -31.08 21.10
CA CYS A 20 6.00 -32.49 21.42
C CYS A 20 7.32 -32.90 20.76
N GLY A 21 8.18 -33.57 21.53
CA GLY A 21 9.48 -34.05 21.09
C GLY A 21 9.48 -35.51 20.61
N LEU A 22 10.64 -35.88 20.03
CA LEU A 22 11.27 -37.21 19.96
C LEU A 22 10.51 -38.28 19.13
N GLN A 23 11.11 -39.11 18.27
CA GLN A 23 12.43 -39.73 18.34
C GLN A 23 12.91 -40.27 16.96
N SER A 24 14.24 -40.47 16.91
CA SER A 24 15.14 -41.07 15.91
C SER A 24 14.71 -42.39 15.23
N ARG A 25 15.19 -42.63 14.00
CA ARG A 25 15.96 -43.85 13.63
C ARG A 25 16.62 -43.74 12.26
N PHE A 26 17.94 -43.97 12.25
CA PHE A 26 18.81 -44.26 11.11
C PHE A 26 18.46 -45.59 10.45
N LEU A 27 18.61 -45.69 9.12
CA LEU A 27 19.28 -46.81 8.45
C LEU A 27 19.88 -46.36 7.09
N THR A 28 21.07 -46.90 6.84
CA THR A 28 22.00 -46.76 5.71
C THR A 28 21.69 -47.71 4.54
N LEU A 29 22.50 -47.55 3.47
CA LEU A 29 22.67 -48.35 2.24
C LEU A 29 21.71 -48.04 1.08
N GLU A 30 22.07 -48.14 -0.19
CA GLU A 30 23.32 -48.13 -0.98
C GLU A 30 22.84 -48.28 -2.45
N SER A 31 23.67 -47.90 -3.42
CA SER A 31 23.76 -48.53 -4.75
C SER A 31 22.71 -48.23 -5.84
N SER A 32 23.15 -47.42 -6.80
CA SER A 32 23.35 -47.79 -8.21
C SER A 32 22.27 -48.59 -8.95
N ARG A 33 21.70 -47.99 -10.01
CA ARG A 33 21.75 -48.44 -11.42
C ARG A 33 20.64 -47.77 -12.28
N ARG A 34 21.07 -47.00 -13.29
CA ARG A 34 20.36 -46.84 -14.60
C ARG A 34 20.33 -48.23 -15.30
N PRO A 35 19.52 -48.54 -16.33
CA PRO A 35 18.92 -47.70 -17.39
C PRO A 35 17.50 -48.22 -17.80
N PRO A 36 17.02 -48.22 -19.07
CA PRO A 36 17.16 -47.32 -20.22
C PRO A 36 15.81 -46.74 -20.73
N ILE A 37 15.97 -45.80 -21.66
CA ILE A 37 15.00 -45.18 -22.56
C ILE A 37 14.29 -46.23 -23.42
N ASP A 38 12.95 -46.14 -23.52
CA ASP A 38 12.16 -46.24 -24.76
C ASP A 38 10.67 -46.35 -24.42
N PHE A 39 9.88 -45.30 -24.70
CA PHE A 39 8.48 -45.48 -25.07
C PHE A 39 7.99 -44.31 -25.91
N ILE A 40 7.95 -44.55 -27.23
CA ILE A 40 7.26 -43.73 -28.20
C ILE A 40 5.76 -43.83 -27.89
N SER A 41 5.11 -42.71 -27.56
CA SER A 41 3.67 -42.60 -27.79
C SER A 41 3.25 -41.17 -28.09
N ARG A 42 2.53 -41.08 -29.21
CA ARG A 42 1.86 -39.95 -29.84
C ARG A 42 1.21 -38.97 -28.86
N THR A 43 1.34 -37.68 -29.13
CA THR A 43 0.36 -36.67 -28.71
C THR A 43 -0.31 -36.03 -29.94
N PRO A 44 -1.60 -35.67 -29.82
CA PRO A 44 -2.43 -35.20 -30.92
C PRO A 44 -2.21 -33.72 -31.23
N THR A 45 -2.57 -33.36 -32.46
CA THR A 45 -2.68 -32.02 -33.02
C THR A 45 -3.19 -30.95 -32.04
N VAL A 46 -2.31 -30.04 -31.61
CA VAL A 46 -2.69 -28.79 -30.96
C VAL A 46 -3.05 -27.78 -32.05
N LYS A 47 -4.33 -27.40 -32.08
CA LYS A 47 -4.82 -26.24 -32.84
C LYS A 47 -4.15 -24.98 -32.28
N SER A 48 -3.31 -24.37 -33.11
CA SER A 48 -2.81 -23.01 -32.90
C SER A 48 -3.97 -22.02 -33.00
N SER A 49 -4.46 -21.56 -31.85
CA SER A 49 -5.19 -20.28 -31.77
C SER A 49 -4.22 -19.26 -31.19
N ALA A 50 -3.81 -18.33 -32.04
CA ALA A 50 -2.94 -17.21 -31.71
C ALA A 50 -3.49 -16.40 -30.51
N PRO A 51 -2.66 -16.03 -29.51
CA PRO A 51 -3.10 -15.16 -28.44
C PRO A 51 -3.14 -13.71 -28.95
N LYS A 52 -4.31 -13.08 -28.82
CA LYS A 52 -4.45 -11.62 -28.83
C LYS A 52 -3.61 -11.02 -27.70
N PRO A 53 -2.95 -9.86 -27.88
CA PRO A 53 -2.22 -9.22 -26.80
C PRO A 53 -3.21 -8.51 -25.85
N SER A 54 -3.75 -9.25 -24.87
CA SER A 54 -4.38 -8.65 -23.70
C SER A 54 -3.28 -8.29 -22.70
N ASN A 55 -3.07 -7.00 -22.50
CA ASN A 55 -1.99 -6.43 -21.69
C ASN A 55 -2.33 -6.48 -20.18
N ASP A 56 -2.80 -7.63 -19.69
CA ASP A 56 -3.25 -7.88 -18.31
C ASP A 56 -2.40 -8.94 -17.62
N ASN A 57 -1.07 -8.86 -17.73
CA ASN A 57 -0.14 -9.78 -17.07
C ASN A 57 0.02 -9.47 -15.56
N GLU A 58 -1.10 -9.35 -14.84
CA GLU A 58 -1.17 -9.58 -13.40
C GLU A 58 -1.96 -10.88 -13.22
N GLY A 59 -1.25 -12.00 -13.39
CA GLY A 59 -1.84 -13.34 -13.47
C GLY A 59 -2.59 -13.74 -12.19
N ALA A 60 -3.64 -14.55 -12.35
CA ALA A 60 -4.38 -15.09 -11.21
C ALA A 60 -3.47 -16.01 -10.39
N ILE A 61 -3.16 -15.59 -9.17
CA ILE A 61 -2.34 -16.36 -8.22
C ILE A 61 -3.19 -17.35 -7.43
N SER A 62 -2.55 -18.36 -6.83
CA SER A 62 -3.20 -19.30 -5.90
C SER A 62 -3.62 -18.59 -4.59
N ASP A 63 -4.58 -19.15 -3.86
CA ASP A 63 -5.04 -18.58 -2.58
C ASP A 63 -3.91 -18.49 -1.55
N ALA A 64 -3.06 -19.52 -1.48
CA ALA A 64 -1.92 -19.54 -0.57
C ALA A 64 -0.89 -18.44 -0.89
N GLU A 65 -0.58 -18.25 -2.17
CA GLU A 65 0.31 -17.16 -2.62
C GLU A 65 -0.31 -15.79 -2.35
N TRP A 66 -1.63 -15.66 -2.54
CA TRP A 66 -2.35 -14.42 -2.25
C TRP A 66 -2.26 -14.05 -0.76
N GLU A 67 -2.51 -15.01 0.14
CA GLU A 67 -2.39 -14.80 1.59
C GLU A 67 -0.96 -14.41 1.99
N ILE A 68 0.05 -15.05 1.40
CA ILE A 68 1.47 -14.72 1.65
C ILE A 68 1.76 -13.28 1.23
N ARG A 69 1.30 -12.85 0.05
CA ARG A 69 1.51 -11.48 -0.45
C ARG A 69 0.83 -10.44 0.42
N VAL A 70 -0.43 -10.67 0.81
CA VAL A 70 -1.17 -9.77 1.69
C VAL A 70 -0.49 -9.67 3.06
N GLY A 71 -0.15 -10.81 3.68
CA GLY A 71 0.55 -10.84 4.96
C GLY A 71 1.90 -10.13 4.92
N ARG A 72 2.66 -10.33 3.83
CA ARG A 72 3.94 -9.64 3.59
C ARG A 72 3.75 -8.12 3.43
N ALA A 73 2.77 -7.70 2.64
CA ALA A 73 2.49 -6.28 2.43
C ALA A 73 2.08 -5.58 3.73
N ILE A 74 1.22 -6.22 4.55
CA ILE A 74 0.85 -5.72 5.88
C ILE A 74 2.09 -5.59 6.78
N SER A 75 2.96 -6.60 6.78
CA SER A 75 4.21 -6.58 7.55
C SER A 75 5.14 -5.44 7.11
N ILE A 76 5.30 -5.23 5.80
CA ILE A 76 6.12 -4.13 5.28
C ILE A 76 5.52 -2.78 5.63
N LEU A 77 4.21 -2.57 5.45
CA LEU A 77 3.57 -1.30 5.83
C LEU A 77 3.77 -0.99 7.31
N THR A 78 3.47 -1.95 8.19
CA THR A 78 3.55 -1.73 9.64
C THR A 78 4.98 -1.55 10.15
N SER A 79 5.97 -2.18 9.52
CA SER A 79 7.38 -2.05 9.91
C SER A 79 8.08 -0.83 9.31
N THR A 80 7.67 -0.35 8.13
CA THR A 80 8.41 0.70 7.40
C THR A 80 7.77 2.08 7.46
N LEU A 81 6.45 2.18 7.67
CA LEU A 81 5.77 3.47 7.81
C LEU A 81 6.32 4.34 8.96
N PRO A 82 6.71 3.79 10.14
CA PRO A 82 7.33 4.59 11.20
C PRO A 82 8.61 5.34 10.75
N ASP A 83 9.37 4.75 9.83
CA ASP A 83 10.60 5.32 9.27
C ASP A 83 10.39 6.07 7.95
N PHE A 84 9.14 6.41 7.60
CA PHE A 84 8.79 7.08 6.34
C PHE A 84 9.66 8.32 6.04
N PHE A 85 9.95 9.16 7.04
CA PHE A 85 10.76 10.37 6.82
C PHE A 85 12.25 10.09 6.59
N LYS A 86 12.75 8.90 6.93
CA LYS A 86 14.13 8.45 6.70
C LYS A 86 14.29 7.59 5.44
N LEU A 87 13.36 6.68 5.21
CA LEU A 87 13.44 5.68 4.14
C LEU A 87 12.57 6.03 2.93
N GLY A 88 11.47 6.76 3.13
CA GLY A 88 10.40 6.91 2.14
C GLY A 88 9.45 5.71 2.15
N LEU A 89 8.59 5.61 1.13
CA LEU A 89 7.75 4.43 0.95
C LEU A 89 8.57 3.25 0.45
N VAL A 90 8.54 2.14 1.18
CA VAL A 90 9.21 0.90 0.80
C VAL A 90 8.31 0.10 -0.14
N THR A 91 8.87 -0.37 -1.25
CA THR A 91 8.12 -1.00 -2.35
C THR A 91 8.28 -2.52 -2.40
N ARG A 92 9.36 -3.05 -1.80
CA ARG A 92 9.78 -4.45 -1.85
C ARG A 92 10.21 -4.97 -0.49
N PHE A 93 10.14 -6.29 -0.34
CA PHE A 93 10.55 -7.01 0.87
C PHE A 93 12.07 -7.09 1.03
N ASP A 94 12.81 -7.28 -0.06
CA ASP A 94 14.27 -7.37 -0.04
C ASP A 94 14.90 -5.96 -0.11
N ALA A 95 14.70 -5.21 0.97
CA ALA A 95 15.15 -3.83 1.07
C ALA A 95 16.63 -3.76 1.47
N SER A 96 17.53 -4.12 0.54
CA SER A 96 18.73 -3.28 0.42
C SER A 96 18.19 -1.91 0.00
N ALA A 97 18.19 -0.96 0.94
CA ALA A 97 17.48 0.30 0.84
C ALA A 97 17.75 0.98 -0.52
N SER A 98 16.80 0.92 -1.46
CA SER A 98 16.87 1.72 -2.66
C SER A 98 16.55 3.16 -2.25
N SER A 99 17.54 3.86 -1.71
CA SER A 99 17.52 5.29 -1.42
C SER A 99 17.45 6.14 -2.70
N SER A 100 17.45 5.48 -3.86
CA SER A 100 17.31 6.13 -5.15
C SER A 100 15.93 6.79 -5.27
N PRO A 101 15.87 8.12 -5.50
CA PRO A 101 14.63 8.81 -5.84
C PRO A 101 14.01 8.30 -7.16
N PHE A 102 14.71 7.42 -7.90
CA PHE A 102 14.29 6.79 -9.15
C PHE A 102 13.92 5.31 -9.04
N ALA A 103 13.75 4.76 -7.83
CA ALA A 103 13.34 3.36 -7.63
C ALA A 103 12.01 2.99 -8.34
N PHE A 104 11.23 3.98 -8.79
CA PHE A 104 10.03 3.80 -9.60
C PHE A 104 10.31 3.22 -11.01
N VAL A 105 11.50 3.44 -11.60
CA VAL A 105 11.84 2.94 -12.94
C VAL A 105 11.94 1.40 -12.94
N GLU A 106 12.30 0.82 -11.79
CA GLU A 106 12.44 -0.63 -11.63
C GLU A 106 11.10 -1.35 -11.37
N ALA A 107 10.04 -0.60 -11.05
CA ALA A 107 8.69 -1.15 -10.87
C ALA A 107 7.95 -1.42 -12.20
N VAL A 108 8.62 -1.19 -13.35
CA VAL A 108 8.07 -1.43 -14.70
C VAL A 108 8.06 -2.91 -15.06
N GLN A 109 8.78 -3.78 -14.34
CA GLN A 109 8.64 -5.23 -14.44
C GLN A 109 7.80 -5.79 -13.30
N PRO A 110 6.89 -6.76 -13.56
CA PRO A 110 6.06 -7.36 -12.52
C PRO A 110 6.95 -8.29 -11.69
N SER A 111 7.63 -7.73 -10.70
CA SER A 111 8.37 -8.52 -9.70
C SER A 111 7.37 -9.08 -8.69
N PRO A 112 7.51 -10.35 -8.28
CA PRO A 112 6.70 -10.94 -7.21
C PRO A 112 6.90 -10.26 -5.85
N ASP A 113 7.92 -9.41 -5.71
CA ASP A 113 8.27 -8.77 -4.44
C ASP A 113 7.66 -7.39 -4.25
N LEU A 114 7.00 -6.84 -5.27
CA LEU A 114 6.29 -5.57 -5.14
C LEU A 114 5.06 -5.75 -4.24
N ILE A 115 4.79 -4.77 -3.38
CA ILE A 115 3.58 -4.75 -2.55
C ILE A 115 2.45 -3.87 -3.11
N TYR A 116 2.76 -3.04 -4.11
CA TYR A 116 1.81 -2.11 -4.72
C TYR A 116 1.52 -2.50 -6.17
N ALA A 117 0.25 -2.39 -6.56
CA ALA A 117 -0.18 -2.61 -7.94
C ALA A 117 0.24 -1.43 -8.84
N ARG A 118 0.48 -1.72 -10.13
CA ARG A 118 0.88 -0.69 -11.12
C ARG A 118 -0.11 0.46 -11.23
N HIS A 119 -1.40 0.14 -11.15
CA HIS A 119 -2.53 1.06 -11.21
C HIS A 119 -3.07 1.44 -9.82
N ILE A 120 -2.19 1.58 -8.81
CA ILE A 120 -2.62 2.02 -7.49
C ILE A 120 -3.35 3.37 -7.57
N ARG A 121 -4.44 3.48 -6.82
CA ARG A 121 -5.21 4.73 -6.68
C ARG A 121 -5.05 5.28 -5.28
N PHE A 122 -4.62 6.53 -5.20
CA PHE A 122 -4.61 7.29 -3.96
C PHE A 122 -5.76 8.28 -3.94
N ARG A 123 -6.45 8.39 -2.80
CA ARG A 123 -7.59 9.30 -2.61
C ARG A 123 -7.50 10.01 -1.28
N TYR A 124 -7.76 11.31 -1.29
CA TYR A 124 -7.97 12.11 -0.08
C TYR A 124 -9.11 13.09 -0.31
N ALA A 125 -10.05 13.15 0.62
CA ALA A 125 -11.13 14.12 0.64
C ALA A 125 -11.00 14.97 1.91
N PRO A 126 -10.67 16.27 1.80
CA PRO A 126 -10.58 17.14 2.96
C PRO A 126 -11.96 17.32 3.62
N PRO A 127 -12.04 17.35 4.96
CA PRO A 127 -13.29 17.63 5.66
C PRO A 127 -13.69 19.10 5.45
N GLY A 128 -14.96 19.37 5.10
CA GLY A 128 -15.54 20.73 5.19
C GLY A 128 -15.95 21.44 3.90
N ASP A 129 -16.02 20.78 2.74
CA ASP A 129 -16.48 21.42 1.48
C ASP A 129 -17.83 20.81 1.02
N GLU A 130 -18.88 21.00 1.82
CA GLU A 130 -20.26 20.53 1.51
C GLU A 130 -21.00 21.44 0.50
N GLY A 131 -20.35 22.49 -0.03
CA GLY A 131 -21.03 23.54 -0.80
C GLY A 131 -20.88 23.50 -2.32
N VAL A 132 -19.75 23.04 -2.85
CA VAL A 132 -19.50 23.03 -4.31
C VAL A 132 -18.61 21.84 -4.66
N MET A 133 -19.23 20.67 -4.87
CA MET A 133 -18.63 19.44 -5.43
C MET A 133 -17.29 19.00 -4.78
N PRO A 134 -17.25 17.85 -4.08
CA PRO A 134 -16.08 17.46 -3.31
C PRO A 134 -14.82 17.41 -4.18
N LYS A 135 -13.86 18.31 -3.90
CA LYS A 135 -12.52 18.29 -4.51
C LYS A 135 -11.73 17.14 -3.90
N VAL A 136 -12.00 15.93 -4.37
CA VAL A 136 -11.21 14.75 -4.00
C VAL A 136 -9.87 14.83 -4.73
N LEU A 137 -8.78 14.82 -3.97
CA LEU A 137 -7.46 14.63 -4.55
C LEU A 137 -7.35 13.16 -4.91
N GLN A 138 -7.27 12.90 -6.22
CA GLN A 138 -7.09 11.56 -6.73
C GLN A 138 -5.80 11.50 -7.55
N ILE A 139 -4.96 10.53 -7.22
CA ILE A 139 -3.72 10.24 -7.93
C ILE A 139 -3.81 8.78 -8.37
N GLU A 140 -3.49 8.50 -9.63
CA GLU A 140 -3.62 7.16 -10.21
C GLU A 140 -2.33 6.76 -10.90
N GLY A 141 -1.85 5.56 -10.59
CA GLY A 141 -0.61 5.02 -11.13
C GLY A 141 0.53 5.04 -10.11
N LEU A 142 1.32 3.97 -10.15
CA LEU A 142 2.41 3.70 -9.22
C LEU A 142 3.49 4.80 -9.21
N PRO A 143 3.97 5.31 -10.35
CA PRO A 143 4.93 6.40 -10.35
C PRO A 143 4.39 7.65 -9.65
N LEU A 144 3.13 8.01 -9.93
CA LEU A 144 2.50 9.22 -9.37
C LEU A 144 2.33 9.09 -7.86
N TYR A 145 1.93 7.90 -7.40
CA TYR A 145 1.82 7.59 -5.98
C TYR A 145 3.15 7.80 -5.25
N PHE A 146 4.25 7.24 -5.76
CA PHE A 146 5.56 7.42 -5.12
C PHE A 146 6.09 8.85 -5.21
N THR A 147 5.94 9.51 -6.34
CA THR A 147 6.35 10.92 -6.48
C THR A 147 5.58 11.80 -5.50
N SER A 148 4.28 11.57 -5.33
CA SER A 148 3.46 12.32 -4.36
C SER A 148 3.98 12.15 -2.92
N ALA A 149 4.32 10.92 -2.53
CA ALA A 149 4.89 10.63 -1.21
C ALA A 149 6.28 11.27 -1.04
N ALA A 150 7.12 11.24 -2.08
CA ALA A 150 8.44 11.89 -2.05
C ALA A 150 8.34 13.41 -1.92
N ILE A 151 7.35 14.04 -2.58
CA ILE A 151 7.07 15.47 -2.45
C ILE A 151 6.63 15.80 -1.02
N VAL A 152 5.67 15.03 -0.46
CA VAL A 152 5.21 15.23 0.92
C VAL A 152 6.37 15.11 1.91
N ARG A 153 7.16 14.04 1.79
CA ARG A 153 8.33 13.80 2.64
C ARG A 153 9.33 14.96 2.57
N THR A 154 9.72 15.34 1.36
CA THR A 154 10.70 16.43 1.14
C THR A 154 10.18 17.75 1.68
N SER A 155 8.91 18.07 1.41
CA SER A 155 8.29 19.33 1.84
C SER A 155 8.22 19.42 3.36
N LEU A 156 7.79 18.36 4.04
CA LEU A 156 7.71 18.34 5.50
C LEU A 156 9.10 18.36 6.15
N ASN A 157 10.10 17.62 5.63
CA ASN A 157 11.47 17.68 6.14
C ASN A 157 12.13 19.07 5.94
N ALA A 158 11.71 19.83 4.93
CA ALA A 158 12.17 21.19 4.71
C ALA A 158 11.55 22.19 5.71
N LEU A 159 10.30 21.99 6.12
CA LEU A 159 9.58 22.87 7.03
C LEU A 159 9.79 22.51 8.51
N TYR A 160 10.02 21.24 8.81
CA TYR A 160 10.10 20.70 10.16
C TYR A 160 11.42 19.92 10.37
N SER A 161 11.91 19.91 11.60
CA SER A 161 12.98 19.03 12.08
C SER A 161 12.39 17.88 12.89
N ASP A 162 13.19 16.84 13.10
CA ASP A 162 12.87 15.72 14.00
C ASP A 162 11.54 15.02 13.65
N MET A 163 11.24 15.01 12.34
CA MET A 163 10.04 14.38 11.80
C MET A 163 10.08 12.89 12.06
N HIS A 164 9.04 12.38 12.70
CA HIS A 164 8.84 10.96 12.91
C HIS A 164 7.38 10.57 12.75
N VAL A 165 7.17 9.29 12.45
CA VAL A 165 5.84 8.69 12.36
C VAL A 165 5.76 7.63 13.45
N ALA A 166 4.70 7.69 14.26
CA ALA A 166 4.35 6.64 15.19
C ALA A 166 3.11 5.90 14.68
N LEU A 167 3.15 4.57 14.77
CA LEU A 167 2.00 3.73 14.46
C LEU A 167 1.08 3.70 15.69
N ASN A 168 -0.15 4.20 15.55
CA ASN A 168 -1.11 4.32 16.64
C ASN A 168 -2.12 3.15 16.64
N SER A 169 -2.64 2.78 15.49
CA SER A 169 -3.59 1.67 15.36
C SER A 169 -3.40 0.90 14.06
N VAL A 170 -3.69 -0.39 14.12
CA VAL A 170 -3.71 -1.29 12.95
C VAL A 170 -4.92 -2.19 13.09
N GLU A 171 -5.81 -2.14 12.11
CA GLU A 171 -6.99 -3.00 12.04
C GLU A 171 -7.02 -3.68 10.68
N VAL A 172 -7.07 -5.01 10.67
CA VAL A 172 -7.19 -5.80 9.45
C VAL A 172 -8.62 -6.31 9.34
N SER A 173 -9.31 -5.93 8.28
CA SER A 173 -10.67 -6.38 7.99
C SER A 173 -10.67 -7.44 6.89
N THR A 174 -11.51 -8.45 7.06
CA THR A 174 -11.61 -9.62 6.18
C THR A 174 -13.08 -9.81 5.81
N LEU A 175 -13.46 -9.40 4.59
CA LEU A 175 -14.86 -9.45 4.15
C LEU A 175 -15.16 -10.68 3.28
N GLY A 176 -14.13 -11.41 2.86
CA GLY A 176 -14.23 -12.62 2.07
C GLY A 176 -12.87 -13.29 1.89
N ALA A 177 -12.84 -14.43 1.18
CA ALA A 177 -11.61 -15.21 0.98
C ALA A 177 -10.48 -14.42 0.31
N ARG A 178 -10.83 -13.47 -0.58
CA ARG A 178 -9.88 -12.59 -1.26
C ARG A 178 -10.21 -11.11 -1.10
N ASP A 179 -10.88 -10.76 -0.01
CA ASP A 179 -11.22 -9.38 0.31
C ASP A 179 -10.62 -9.00 1.66
N ARG A 180 -9.51 -8.28 1.59
CA ARG A 180 -8.79 -7.72 2.74
C ARG A 180 -8.66 -6.22 2.58
N GLU A 181 -8.79 -5.52 3.69
CA GLU A 181 -8.34 -4.14 3.84
C GLU A 181 -7.61 -3.99 5.18
N ILE A 182 -6.67 -3.05 5.24
CA ILE A 182 -5.98 -2.67 6.46
C ILE A 182 -6.19 -1.18 6.71
N LYS A 183 -6.69 -0.85 7.88
CA LYS A 183 -6.81 0.51 8.40
C LYS A 183 -5.64 0.78 9.31
N ILE A 184 -4.96 1.90 9.08
CA ILE A 184 -3.77 2.30 9.80
C ILE A 184 -4.00 3.70 10.36
N GLY A 185 -3.83 3.84 11.67
CA GLY A 185 -3.71 5.12 12.35
C GLY A 185 -2.25 5.48 12.56
N LEU A 186 -1.86 6.67 12.13
CA LEU A 186 -0.51 7.21 12.25
C LEU A 186 -0.55 8.52 13.02
N ILE A 187 0.46 8.77 13.84
CA ILE A 187 0.75 10.08 14.42
C ILE A 187 2.03 10.58 13.76
N VAL A 188 1.93 11.68 13.04
CA VAL A 188 3.08 12.36 12.45
C VAL A 188 3.42 13.54 13.34
N SER A 189 4.66 13.69 13.78
CA SER A 189 5.05 14.88 14.53
C SER A 189 6.46 15.34 14.20
N GLY A 190 6.72 16.61 14.51
CA GLY A 190 8.01 17.26 14.32
C GLY A 190 8.05 18.65 14.95
N SER A 191 9.18 19.33 14.80
CA SER A 191 9.38 20.68 15.33
C SER A 191 9.52 21.67 14.17
N SER A 192 8.70 22.72 14.16
CA SER A 192 8.75 23.75 13.12
C SER A 192 10.11 24.43 13.13
N ARG A 193 10.78 24.45 11.97
CA ARG A 193 12.04 25.19 11.82
C ARG A 193 11.82 26.70 11.89
N VAL A 194 10.59 27.13 11.59
CA VAL A 194 10.16 28.52 11.71
C VAL A 194 9.40 28.68 13.03
N GLY A 195 10.04 29.30 14.02
CA GLY A 195 9.44 29.59 15.32
C GLY A 195 9.49 28.48 16.37
N GLY A 196 10.05 27.30 16.06
CA GLY A 196 10.33 26.24 17.05
C GLY A 196 9.11 25.51 17.64
N GLY A 197 7.90 25.85 17.19
CA GLY A 197 6.67 25.22 17.68
C GLY A 197 6.58 23.74 17.30
N LYS A 198 6.03 22.91 18.19
CA LYS A 198 5.74 21.51 17.87
C LYS A 198 4.54 21.41 16.94
N ALA A 199 4.60 20.48 16.00
CA ALA A 199 3.49 20.13 15.13
C ALA A 199 3.21 18.63 15.19
N GLU A 200 1.93 18.28 15.19
CA GLU A 200 1.45 16.91 15.30
C GLU A 200 0.21 16.76 14.42
N TRP A 201 0.09 15.61 13.74
CA TRP A 201 -1.04 15.25 12.92
C TRP A 201 -1.44 13.79 13.14
N ASP A 202 -2.71 13.58 13.45
CA ASP A 202 -3.34 12.26 13.44
C ASP A 202 -3.85 11.97 12.03
N ILE A 203 -3.40 10.86 11.46
CA ILE A 203 -3.74 10.43 10.10
C ILE A 203 -4.39 9.06 10.17
N LEU A 204 -5.57 8.92 9.58
CA LEU A 204 -6.22 7.64 9.36
C LEU A 204 -6.19 7.31 7.87
N GLY A 205 -5.65 6.15 7.52
CA GLY A 205 -5.59 5.66 6.15
C GLY A 205 -6.10 4.23 6.03
N THR A 206 -6.65 3.89 4.87
CA THR A 206 -7.13 2.55 4.52
C THR A 206 -6.40 2.09 3.27
N TYR A 207 -5.76 0.93 3.34
CA TYR A 207 -5.17 0.24 2.18
C TYR A 207 -6.03 -0.96 1.80
N ARG A 208 -6.31 -1.11 0.51
CA ARG A 208 -7.09 -2.22 -0.03
C ARG A 208 -6.24 -3.11 -0.92
N PHE A 209 -6.48 -4.40 -0.82
CA PHE A 209 -5.77 -5.42 -1.58
C PHE A 209 -6.58 -5.88 -2.79
N SER A 210 -5.89 -6.12 -3.91
CA SER A 210 -6.48 -6.69 -5.11
C SER A 210 -6.84 -8.17 -4.89
N PRO A 211 -8.11 -8.58 -5.14
CA PRO A 211 -8.50 -9.99 -5.05
C PRO A 211 -7.77 -10.88 -6.07
N ARG A 212 -7.21 -10.30 -7.14
CA ARG A 212 -6.52 -11.05 -8.20
C ARG A 212 -5.05 -11.28 -7.91
N SER A 213 -4.37 -10.29 -7.33
CA SER A 213 -2.90 -10.27 -7.24
C SER A 213 -2.35 -10.17 -5.82
N GLY A 214 -3.18 -9.87 -4.82
CA GLY A 214 -2.76 -9.69 -3.43
C GLY A 214 -1.96 -8.39 -3.19
N LEU A 215 -1.84 -7.54 -4.21
CA LEU A 215 -1.14 -6.25 -4.15
C LEU A 215 -2.06 -5.14 -3.67
N ILE A 216 -1.48 -4.12 -3.04
CA ILE A 216 -2.20 -2.90 -2.67
C ILE A 216 -2.60 -2.16 -3.95
N ASN A 217 -3.90 -2.04 -4.20
CA ASN A 217 -4.43 -1.34 -5.39
C ASN A 217 -5.09 0.00 -5.06
N GLN A 218 -5.34 0.29 -3.79
CA GLN A 218 -5.93 1.55 -3.37
C GLN A 218 -5.44 1.94 -1.97
N HIS A 219 -5.16 3.24 -1.81
CA HIS A 219 -4.85 3.88 -0.54
C HIS A 219 -5.76 5.11 -0.39
N ASP A 220 -6.68 5.04 0.56
CA ASP A 220 -7.57 6.15 0.91
C ASP A 220 -7.06 6.79 2.20
N VAL A 221 -6.80 8.10 2.21
CA VAL A 221 -6.60 8.86 3.45
C VAL A 221 -7.97 9.31 3.93
N ASN A 222 -8.44 8.68 5.00
CA ASN A 222 -9.77 8.87 5.57
C ASN A 222 -9.87 10.21 6.31
N SER A 223 -8.85 10.57 7.08
CA SER A 223 -8.81 11.83 7.81
C SER A 223 -7.38 12.26 8.14
N ILE A 224 -7.21 13.58 8.33
CA ILE A 224 -6.00 14.22 8.84
C ILE A 224 -6.46 15.26 9.87
N HIS A 225 -5.93 15.20 11.08
CA HIS A 225 -6.25 16.13 12.15
C HIS A 225 -4.98 16.74 12.77
N PRO A 226 -4.83 18.07 12.81
CA PRO A 226 -5.73 19.06 12.23
C PRO A 226 -5.74 18.98 10.70
N ALA A 227 -6.89 19.31 10.08
CA ALA A 227 -7.01 19.28 8.63
C ALA A 227 -6.03 20.28 7.99
N PRO A 228 -5.35 19.92 6.90
CA PRO A 228 -4.50 20.86 6.17
C PRO A 228 -5.31 22.06 5.68
N HIS A 229 -4.72 23.25 5.75
CA HIS A 229 -5.34 24.44 5.19
C HIS A 229 -5.54 24.28 3.67
N SER A 230 -6.63 24.85 3.14
CA SER A 230 -6.98 24.76 1.70
C SER A 230 -5.85 25.24 0.78
N THR A 231 -5.07 26.23 1.20
CA THR A 231 -3.87 26.71 0.50
C THR A 231 -2.81 25.63 0.33
N VAL A 232 -2.55 24.83 1.37
CA VAL A 232 -1.56 23.74 1.32
C VAL A 232 -2.01 22.67 0.32
N TYR A 233 -3.29 22.32 0.40
CA TYR A 233 -3.92 21.39 -0.52
C TYR A 233 -3.83 21.87 -1.98
N ASN A 234 -4.20 23.12 -2.25
CA ASN A 234 -4.15 23.71 -3.58
C ASN A 234 -2.71 23.79 -4.11
N ALA A 235 -1.75 24.19 -3.28
CA ALA A 235 -0.33 24.24 -3.66
C ALA A 235 0.22 22.85 -3.99
N PHE A 236 -0.16 21.84 -3.23
CA PHE A 236 0.20 20.45 -3.51
C PHE A 236 -0.41 19.99 -4.84
N GLN A 237 -1.71 20.22 -5.05
CA GLN A 237 -2.38 19.88 -6.30
C GLN A 237 -1.73 20.59 -7.51
N MET A 238 -1.41 21.88 -7.41
CA MET A 238 -0.70 22.63 -8.45
C MET A 238 0.70 22.06 -8.71
N SER A 239 1.41 21.62 -7.67
CA SER A 239 2.73 21.00 -7.81
C SER A 239 2.65 19.68 -8.58
N LEU A 240 1.62 18.87 -8.30
CA LEU A 240 1.36 17.64 -9.05
C LEU A 240 0.93 17.93 -10.50
N GLN A 241 0.10 18.95 -10.73
CA GLN A 241 -0.30 19.37 -12.08
C GLN A 241 0.90 19.84 -12.91
N LYS A 242 1.82 20.63 -12.32
CA LYS A 242 3.05 21.08 -12.99
C LYS A 242 3.94 19.92 -13.42
N LEU A 243 3.92 18.83 -12.68
CA LEU A 243 4.65 17.61 -13.01
C LEU A 243 3.88 16.70 -13.98
N GLY A 244 2.71 17.12 -14.47
CA GLY A 244 1.85 16.32 -15.36
C GLY A 244 1.14 15.16 -14.65
N LEU A 245 1.10 15.16 -13.31
CA LEU A 245 0.71 14.02 -12.46
C LEU A 245 -0.77 14.04 -12.04
N VAL A 246 -1.51 15.12 -12.32
CA VAL A 246 -2.94 15.23 -12.00
C VAL A 246 -3.66 15.82 -13.21
N MET A 247 -4.50 15.01 -13.84
CA MET A 247 -5.52 15.50 -14.76
C MET A 247 -6.81 15.72 -13.96
N PRO A 248 -7.40 16.93 -13.95
CA PRO A 248 -8.78 17.07 -13.48
C PRO A 248 -9.66 16.24 -14.41
N ARG A 249 -10.19 15.12 -13.92
CA ARG A 249 -11.18 14.34 -14.67
C ARG A 249 -12.53 15.05 -14.52
N PRO A 250 -13.14 15.56 -15.61
CA PRO A 250 -14.51 16.02 -15.53
C PRO A 250 -15.42 14.81 -15.28
N VAL A 251 -16.23 14.88 -14.23
CA VAL A 251 -17.27 13.88 -13.96
C VAL A 251 -18.35 14.03 -15.03
N PRO A 252 -18.83 12.94 -15.67
CA PRO A 252 -19.92 13.04 -16.64
C PRO A 252 -21.16 13.63 -15.98
N ARG A 253 -21.65 14.74 -16.55
CA ARG A 253 -22.87 15.42 -16.14
C ARG A 253 -24.05 14.46 -16.34
N VAL A 254 -24.68 14.03 -15.25
CA VAL A 254 -25.96 13.32 -15.34
C VAL A 254 -27.00 14.32 -15.82
N GLU A 255 -27.38 14.23 -17.09
CA GLU A 255 -28.52 14.96 -17.62
C GLU A 255 -29.79 14.36 -17.02
N ILE A 256 -30.37 15.07 -16.06
CA ILE A 256 -31.72 14.79 -15.58
C ILE A 256 -32.66 15.21 -16.71
N LYS A 257 -33.12 14.23 -17.52
CA LYS A 257 -34.26 14.43 -18.41
C LYS A 257 -35.50 14.68 -17.56
N SER A 258 -35.93 15.94 -17.49
CA SER A 258 -37.26 16.31 -17.02
C SER A 258 -38.29 15.77 -18.01
N HIS A 259 -39.06 14.78 -17.60
CA HIS A 259 -40.29 14.41 -18.30
C HIS A 259 -41.37 15.46 -17.96
N PRO A 260 -41.98 16.12 -18.95
CA PRO A 260 -43.16 16.93 -18.70
C PRO A 260 -44.36 16.02 -18.42
N SER A 261 -44.99 16.27 -17.28
CA SER A 261 -46.29 15.74 -16.89
C SER A 261 -47.38 16.27 -17.84
N THR A 262 -48.17 15.35 -18.38
CA THR A 262 -49.52 15.60 -18.92
C THR A 262 -50.52 14.80 -18.12
#